data_AF-A0A3M1AX11-F1
#
_entry.id   AF-A0A3M1AX11-F1
#
_cell.length_a   1.000
_cell.length_b   1.000
_cell.length_c   1.000
_cell.angle_alpha   90.00
_cell.angle_beta   90.00
_cell.angle_gamma   90.00
#
_symmetry.space_group_name_H-M   'P 1'
#
loop_
_entity.id
_entity.type
_entity.pdbx_description
1 polymer ?
#
loop_
_entity_poly.entity_id
_entity_poly.type
_entity_poly.pdbx_seq_one_letter_code
_entity_poly.pdbx_strand_id
1 'polypeptide(L)'
;IMRDADPNTQYTLKVNGNLDISGIMAAQTKQFKIDHPLDPEHKYLTHTSVESPEMKNVYDGVATLDGNGEAVVTMPDWFEALNGDFRYQLTAIGAPAPGLFIAQEIRGNRFRIAGGQPGMKVSWQVTGIRHDEWARKNRQPIEGYK
;
A
#
# COMPACT_ATOMS: atom_id res chain seq x y z
N ILE A 1 29.67 5.80 29.58
CA ILE A 1 29.58 4.59 30.44
C ILE A 1 28.16 4.06 30.31
N MET A 2 27.96 3.09 29.43
CA MET A 2 26.85 2.15 29.42
C MET A 2 27.50 0.84 29.00
N ARG A 3 28.16 0.18 29.96
CA ARG A 3 28.55 -1.22 29.85
C ARG A 3 27.47 -2.01 30.58
N ASP A 4 27.13 -3.15 30.01
CA ASP A 4 26.31 -4.23 30.57
C ASP A 4 24.79 -4.01 30.50
N ALA A 5 24.25 -4.12 29.29
CA ALA A 5 22.89 -4.63 29.12
C ALA A 5 22.99 -6.16 28.90
N ASP A 6 22.36 -6.94 29.77
CA ASP A 6 22.22 -8.40 29.59
C ASP A 6 21.49 -8.67 28.27
N PRO A 7 22.02 -9.53 27.37
CA PRO A 7 21.42 -9.86 26.07
C PRO A 7 20.00 -10.44 26.17
N ASN A 8 19.53 -10.84 27.37
CA ASN A 8 18.18 -11.30 27.62
C ASN A 8 17.24 -10.24 28.22
N THR A 9 17.70 -9.00 28.41
CA THR A 9 16.84 -7.94 28.95
C THR A 9 15.86 -7.47 27.88
N GLN A 10 14.61 -7.93 27.98
CA GLN A 10 13.51 -7.42 27.18
C GLN A 10 13.00 -6.11 27.77
N TYR A 11 13.18 -5.01 27.05
CA TYR A 11 12.53 -3.75 27.37
C TYR A 11 11.18 -3.69 26.68
N THR A 12 10.12 -3.45 27.44
CA THR A 12 8.78 -3.19 26.89
C THR A 12 8.44 -1.72 27.04
N LEU A 13 8.22 -1.03 25.93
CA LEU A 13 7.57 0.28 25.92
C LEU A 13 6.06 0.09 25.77
N LYS A 14 5.27 0.56 26.75
CA LYS A 14 3.80 0.61 26.67
C LYS A 14 3.35 2.06 26.62
N VAL A 15 2.56 2.41 25.60
CA VAL A 15 1.96 3.74 25.44
C VAL A 15 0.44 3.58 25.51
N ASN A 16 -0.18 4.20 26.52
CA ASN A 16 -1.64 4.29 26.62
C ASN A 16 -2.10 5.58 25.93
N GLY A 17 -2.15 5.57 24.60
CA GLY A 17 -2.45 6.74 23.77
C GLY A 17 -1.82 6.62 22.38
N ASN A 18 -1.64 7.77 21.72
CA ASN A 18 -1.03 7.84 20.39
C ASN A 18 0.50 7.79 20.48
N LEU A 19 1.14 7.02 19.59
CA LEU A 19 2.58 7.01 19.39
C LEU A 19 2.88 7.66 18.03
N ASP A 20 3.61 8.78 18.05
CA ASP A 20 4.15 9.43 16.85
C ASP A 20 5.65 9.09 16.73
N ILE A 21 6.06 8.64 15.54
CA ILE A 21 7.44 8.28 15.22
C ILE A 21 7.85 9.08 13.99
N SER A 22 8.65 10.13 14.18
CA SER A 22 9.19 10.95 13.09
C SER A 22 10.33 10.28 12.32
N GLY A 23 10.79 9.12 12.78
CA GLY A 23 11.91 8.35 12.23
C GLY A 23 11.51 6.99 11.65
N ILE A 24 12.49 6.08 11.55
CA ILE A 24 12.26 4.71 11.05
C ILE A 24 11.84 3.81 12.21
N MET A 25 10.73 3.07 12.03
CA MET A 25 10.33 1.99 12.93
C MET A 25 10.75 0.63 12.35
N ALA A 26 11.76 0.00 12.94
CA ALA A 26 12.20 -1.36 12.61
C ALA A 26 11.67 -2.34 13.66
N ALA A 27 10.99 -3.40 13.22
CA ALA A 27 10.43 -4.44 14.08
C ALA A 27 10.42 -5.78 13.35
N GLN A 28 10.56 -6.89 14.09
CA GLN A 28 10.41 -8.23 13.54
C GLN A 28 8.99 -8.48 13.03
N THR A 29 7.99 -7.94 13.74
CA THR A 29 6.58 -7.95 13.34
C THR A 29 5.96 -6.58 13.57
N LYS A 30 5.12 -6.15 12.63
CA LYS A 30 4.25 -4.96 12.77
C LYS A 30 2.82 -5.48 12.70
N GLN A 31 2.05 -5.25 13.75
CA GLN A 31 0.70 -5.79 13.86
C GLN A 31 -0.24 -4.77 14.51
N PHE A 32 -1.51 -4.84 14.13
CA PHE A 32 -2.57 -4.27 14.97
C PHE A 32 -3.30 -5.40 15.69
N LYS A 33 -3.81 -5.07 16.87
CA LYS A 33 -4.69 -5.93 17.65
C LYS A 33 -5.88 -5.09 18.10
N ILE A 34 -7.08 -5.58 17.79
CA ILE A 34 -8.35 -4.97 18.18
C ILE A 34 -9.26 -6.04 18.77
N ASP A 35 -10.31 -5.63 19.46
CA ASP A 35 -11.40 -6.53 19.83
C ASP A 35 -12.01 -7.15 18.57
N HIS A 36 -12.37 -8.43 18.66
CA HIS A 36 -12.91 -9.13 17.51
C HIS A 36 -14.27 -8.53 17.13
N PRO A 37 -14.50 -8.10 15.88
CA PRO A 37 -15.71 -7.35 15.51
C PRO A 37 -17.01 -8.15 15.65
N LEU A 38 -16.93 -9.50 15.67
CA LEU A 38 -18.08 -10.38 15.88
C LEU A 38 -18.20 -10.92 17.32
N ASP A 39 -17.20 -10.71 18.18
CA ASP A 39 -17.19 -11.22 19.57
C ASP A 39 -16.21 -10.40 20.44
N PRO A 40 -16.49 -9.11 20.66
CA PRO A 40 -15.52 -8.18 21.24
C PRO A 40 -15.25 -8.44 22.74
N GLU A 41 -16.20 -9.04 23.46
CA GLU A 41 -16.04 -9.31 24.90
C GLU A 41 -15.11 -10.51 25.19
N HIS A 42 -14.93 -11.42 24.23
CA HIS A 42 -14.23 -12.69 24.45
C HIS A 42 -13.05 -12.95 23.51
N LYS A 43 -12.94 -12.23 22.39
CA LYS A 43 -11.93 -12.50 21.36
C LYS A 43 -11.21 -11.24 20.90
N TYR A 44 -9.98 -11.45 20.44
CA TYR A 44 -9.20 -10.44 19.71
C TYR A 44 -9.01 -10.85 18.26
N LEU A 45 -8.88 -9.85 17.39
CA LEU A 45 -8.43 -9.99 16.01
C LEU A 45 -7.03 -9.37 15.88
N THR A 46 -6.06 -10.14 15.38
CA THR A 46 -4.66 -9.70 15.19
C THR A 46 -4.24 -9.92 13.75
N HIS A 47 -3.74 -8.88 13.09
CA HIS A 47 -3.24 -8.93 11.71
C HIS A 47 -1.85 -8.32 11.63
N THR A 48 -1.03 -8.85 10.72
CA THR A 48 0.31 -8.33 10.43
C THR A 48 0.32 -7.44 9.20
N SER A 49 1.19 -6.45 9.18
CA SER A 49 1.41 -5.58 8.03
C SER A 49 1.98 -6.36 6.84
N VAL A 50 1.68 -5.88 5.63
CA VAL A 50 2.34 -6.30 4.39
C VAL A 50 3.59 -5.44 4.22
N GLU A 51 4.72 -6.06 3.91
CA GLU A 51 6.02 -5.40 3.77
C GLU A 51 6.52 -5.46 2.31
N SER A 52 7.30 -4.45 1.92
CA SER A 52 7.96 -4.39 0.62
C SER A 52 9.40 -3.92 0.76
N PRO A 53 10.36 -4.49 -0.01
CA PRO A 53 11.74 -4.02 0.00
C PRO A 53 11.94 -2.62 -0.63
N GLU A 54 10.90 -2.02 -1.22
CA GLU A 54 11.04 -0.83 -2.08
C GLU A 54 10.33 0.43 -1.55
N MET A 55 9.82 0.44 -0.31
CA MET A 55 8.89 1.50 0.17
C MET A 55 7.68 1.68 -0.77
N LYS A 56 7.01 0.55 -1.05
CA LYS A 56 5.89 0.48 -1.99
C LYS A 56 4.60 0.99 -1.37
N ASN A 57 3.93 1.90 -2.06
CA ASN A 57 2.55 2.27 -1.77
C ASN A 57 1.61 1.47 -2.68
N VAL A 58 0.42 1.14 -2.15
CA VAL A 58 -0.63 0.41 -2.84
C VAL A 58 -1.89 1.28 -2.82
N TYR A 59 -2.51 1.44 -3.97
CA TYR A 59 -3.75 2.18 -4.18
C TYR A 59 -4.68 1.31 -4.99
N ASP A 60 -5.97 1.31 -4.65
CA ASP A 60 -6.97 0.52 -5.36
C ASP A 60 -8.31 1.22 -5.40
N GLY A 61 -9.20 0.68 -6.23
CA GLY A 61 -10.57 1.13 -6.32
C GLY A 61 -11.34 0.36 -7.39
N VAL A 62 -12.56 0.82 -7.64
CA VAL A 62 -13.42 0.27 -8.68
C VAL A 62 -13.80 1.39 -9.65
N ALA A 63 -13.57 1.17 -10.94
CA ALA A 63 -14.02 2.04 -12.02
C ALA A 63 -15.22 1.42 -12.73
N THR A 64 -16.13 2.26 -13.23
CA THR A 64 -17.20 1.83 -14.15
C THR A 64 -16.85 2.34 -15.53
N LEU A 65 -16.84 1.44 -16.52
CA LEU A 65 -16.53 1.79 -17.90
C LEU A 65 -17.69 2.57 -18.53
N ASP A 66 -17.37 3.59 -19.32
CA ASP A 66 -18.31 4.45 -20.02
C ASP A 66 -18.90 3.78 -21.28
N GLY A 67 -19.62 4.55 -22.10
CA GLY A 67 -20.25 4.07 -23.33
C GLY A 67 -19.26 3.50 -24.37
N ASN A 68 -17.98 3.83 -24.27
CA ASN A 68 -16.92 3.33 -25.15
C ASN A 68 -16.16 2.14 -24.54
N GLY A 69 -16.54 1.69 -23.34
CA GLY A 69 -15.81 0.65 -22.65
C GLY A 69 -14.49 1.15 -22.03
N GLU A 70 -14.41 2.44 -21.71
CA GLU A 70 -13.23 3.08 -21.12
C GLU A 70 -13.52 3.69 -19.75
N ALA A 71 -12.49 3.85 -18.92
CA ALA A 71 -12.59 4.65 -17.71
C ALA A 71 -11.28 5.40 -17.44
N VAL A 72 -11.39 6.67 -17.06
CA VAL A 72 -10.27 7.47 -16.56
C VAL A 72 -10.30 7.44 -15.04
N VAL A 73 -9.21 6.96 -14.43
CA VAL A 73 -9.01 7.03 -12.98
C VAL A 73 -8.12 8.24 -12.70
N THR A 74 -8.59 9.13 -11.82
CA THR A 74 -7.84 10.31 -11.37
C THR A 74 -7.29 10.07 -9.98
N MET A 75 -5.97 10.15 -9.86
CA MET A 75 -5.22 10.09 -8.62
C MET A 75 -5.15 11.48 -7.97
N PRO A 76 -4.91 11.57 -6.65
CA PRO A 76 -4.65 12.84 -5.98
C PRO A 76 -3.48 13.61 -6.62
N ASP A 77 -3.49 14.95 -6.55
CA ASP A 77 -2.51 15.81 -7.21
C ASP A 77 -1.04 15.53 -6.80
N TRP A 78 -0.83 15.02 -5.59
CA TRP A 78 0.48 14.67 -5.05
C TRP A 78 0.96 13.27 -5.46
N PHE A 79 0.15 12.47 -6.14
CA PHE A 79 0.42 11.05 -6.35
C PHE A 79 1.73 10.80 -7.13
N GLU A 80 1.90 11.40 -8.31
CA GLU A 80 3.13 11.28 -9.10
C GLU A 80 4.33 11.98 -8.44
N ALA A 81 4.08 13.00 -7.60
CA ALA A 81 5.15 13.64 -6.82
C ALA A 81 5.71 12.70 -5.73
N LEU A 82 4.86 11.83 -5.19
CA LEU A 82 5.23 10.86 -4.14
C LEU A 82 5.71 9.53 -4.71
N ASN A 83 5.12 9.06 -5.82
CA ASN A 83 5.28 7.70 -6.34
C ASN A 83 5.79 7.66 -7.79
N GLY A 84 6.60 6.64 -8.10
CA GLY A 84 7.04 6.27 -9.45
C GLY A 84 7.03 4.75 -9.65
N ASP A 85 7.62 4.26 -10.74
CA ASP A 85 7.77 2.82 -11.04
C ASP A 85 6.46 2.03 -10.93
N PHE A 86 5.43 2.49 -11.64
CA PHE A 86 4.06 2.01 -11.48
C PHE A 86 3.87 0.58 -11.98
N ARG A 87 3.04 -0.19 -11.27
CA ARG A 87 2.53 -1.50 -11.73
C ARG A 87 1.02 -1.54 -11.57
N TYR A 88 0.35 -2.20 -12.51
CA TYR A 88 -1.11 -2.23 -12.60
C TYR A 88 -1.63 -3.66 -12.48
N GLN A 89 -2.75 -3.83 -11.80
CA GLN A 89 -3.55 -5.06 -11.85
C GLN A 89 -5.00 -4.66 -12.09
N LEU A 90 -5.64 -5.33 -13.05
CA LEU A 90 -7.04 -5.11 -13.39
C LEU A 90 -7.81 -6.41 -13.22
N THR A 91 -9.03 -6.34 -12.71
CA THR A 91 -9.94 -7.49 -12.59
C THR A 91 -11.34 -7.07 -12.98
N ALA A 92 -11.88 -7.70 -14.04
CA ALA A 92 -13.26 -7.48 -14.46
C ALA A 92 -14.23 -8.06 -13.42
N ILE A 93 -15.30 -7.32 -13.11
CA ILE A 93 -16.30 -7.71 -12.13
C ILE A 93 -17.63 -7.99 -12.86
N GLY A 94 -18.22 -9.15 -12.58
CA GLY A 94 -19.55 -9.55 -13.06
C GLY A 94 -19.56 -10.28 -14.40
N ALA A 95 -18.60 -10.01 -15.30
CA ALA A 95 -18.43 -10.74 -16.55
C ALA A 95 -16.96 -10.76 -17.01
N PRO A 96 -16.51 -11.76 -17.79
CA PRO A 96 -15.17 -11.77 -18.36
C PRO A 96 -14.93 -10.58 -19.30
N ALA A 97 -13.72 -10.04 -19.26
CA ALA A 97 -13.24 -9.02 -20.20
C ALA A 97 -11.84 -9.39 -20.70
N PRO A 98 -11.72 -10.30 -21.68
CA PRO A 98 -10.42 -10.77 -22.15
C PRO A 98 -9.61 -9.67 -22.85
N GLY A 99 -10.26 -8.59 -23.28
CA GLY A 99 -9.63 -7.43 -23.88
C GLY A 99 -9.35 -6.31 -22.89
N LEU A 100 -9.37 -6.52 -21.57
CA LEU A 100 -9.15 -5.46 -20.57
C LEU A 100 -7.67 -5.09 -20.45
N PHE A 101 -7.32 -3.81 -20.58
CA PHE A 101 -5.94 -3.31 -20.47
C PHE A 101 -5.85 -1.87 -19.96
N ILE A 102 -4.63 -1.44 -19.63
CA ILE A 102 -4.28 -0.04 -19.37
C ILE A 102 -4.05 0.65 -20.72
N ALA A 103 -5.02 1.46 -21.15
CA ALA A 103 -4.96 2.21 -22.41
C ALA A 103 -4.02 3.41 -22.34
N GLN A 104 -3.76 3.93 -21.15
CA GLN A 104 -2.77 4.96 -20.92
C GLN A 104 -2.20 4.78 -19.52
N GLU A 105 -0.88 4.62 -19.43
CA GLU A 105 -0.17 4.64 -18.15
C GLU A 105 -0.32 5.99 -17.44
N ILE A 106 -0.05 6.02 -16.14
CA ILE A 106 -0.15 7.22 -15.32
C ILE A 106 0.68 8.35 -15.92
N ARG A 107 -0.02 9.45 -16.22
CA ARG A 107 0.56 10.73 -16.63
C ARG A 107 -0.40 11.86 -16.28
N GLY A 108 0.06 12.87 -15.56
CA GLY A 108 -0.79 13.97 -15.11
C GLY A 108 -1.85 13.52 -14.10
N ASN A 109 -1.42 12.67 -13.16
CA ASN A 109 -2.17 12.01 -12.10
C ASN A 109 -3.39 11.22 -12.59
N ARG A 110 -3.33 10.69 -13.81
CA ARG A 110 -4.43 9.96 -14.43
C ARG A 110 -3.92 8.76 -15.22
N PHE A 111 -4.66 7.67 -15.18
CA PHE A 111 -4.49 6.54 -16.11
C PHE A 111 -5.84 6.16 -16.71
N ARG A 112 -5.80 5.46 -17.85
CA ARG A 112 -7.01 5.02 -18.56
C ARG A 112 -7.06 3.50 -18.64
N ILE A 113 -8.22 2.93 -18.31
CA ILE A 113 -8.58 1.53 -18.50
C ILE A 113 -9.45 1.45 -19.76
N ALA A 114 -9.28 0.42 -20.59
CA ALA A 114 -10.15 0.18 -21.75
C ALA A 114 -10.33 -1.31 -22.04
N GLY A 115 -11.21 -1.60 -23.00
CA GLY A 115 -11.40 -2.91 -23.60
C GLY A 115 -12.34 -3.85 -22.83
N GLY A 116 -13.15 -3.28 -21.94
CA GLY A 116 -14.33 -3.95 -21.39
C GLY A 116 -15.62 -3.49 -22.07
N GLN A 117 -16.75 -4.05 -21.64
CA GLN A 117 -18.07 -3.66 -22.14
C GLN A 117 -18.57 -2.38 -21.44
N PRO A 118 -19.42 -1.56 -22.09
CA PRO A 118 -20.03 -0.40 -21.45
C PRO A 118 -20.75 -0.74 -20.14
N GLY A 119 -20.56 0.07 -19.11
CA GLY A 119 -21.14 -0.11 -17.78
C GLY A 119 -20.49 -1.21 -16.93
N MET A 120 -19.47 -1.92 -17.44
CA MET A 120 -18.74 -2.93 -16.68
C MET A 120 -17.98 -2.29 -15.51
N LYS A 121 -17.96 -2.99 -14.37
CA LYS A 121 -17.11 -2.62 -13.23
C LYS A 121 -15.75 -3.30 -13.33
N VAL A 122 -14.70 -2.57 -13.03
CA VAL A 122 -13.31 -3.05 -13.03
C VAL A 122 -12.69 -2.69 -11.70
N SER A 123 -12.26 -3.71 -10.94
CA SER A 123 -11.33 -3.49 -9.82
C SER A 123 -9.95 -3.17 -10.40
N TRP A 124 -9.32 -2.14 -9.88
CA TRP A 124 -7.96 -1.76 -10.25
C TRP A 124 -7.09 -1.66 -9.01
N GLN A 125 -5.82 -2.02 -9.15
CA GLN A 125 -4.77 -1.74 -8.19
C GLN A 125 -3.58 -1.13 -8.92
N VAL A 126 -3.05 -0.06 -8.35
CA VAL A 126 -1.79 0.56 -8.75
C VAL A 126 -0.84 0.47 -7.58
N THR A 127 0.35 -0.06 -7.84
CA THR A 127 1.48 0.08 -6.90
C THR A 127 2.45 1.12 -7.43
N GLY A 128 3.10 1.84 -6.52
CA GLY A 128 4.18 2.77 -6.84
C GLY A 128 5.29 2.73 -5.79
N ILE A 129 6.51 2.98 -6.23
CA ILE A 129 7.69 3.10 -5.37
C ILE A 129 7.82 4.56 -4.94
N ARG A 130 7.92 4.80 -3.62
CA ARG A 130 8.12 6.15 -3.11
C ARG A 130 9.44 6.76 -3.59
N HIS A 131 9.37 7.99 -4.10
CA HIS A 131 10.52 8.73 -4.63
C HIS A 131 10.56 10.20 -4.18
N ASP A 132 9.81 10.56 -3.14
CA ASP A 132 9.94 11.86 -2.49
C ASP A 132 11.35 12.09 -1.91
N GLU A 133 11.69 13.33 -1.55
CA GLU A 133 13.03 13.68 -1.05
C GLU A 133 13.47 12.84 0.14
N TRP A 134 12.56 12.54 1.07
CA TRP A 134 12.89 11.76 2.24
C TRP A 134 13.18 10.32 1.83
N ALA A 135 12.35 9.72 0.98
CA ALA A 135 12.56 8.35 0.50
C ALA A 135 13.89 8.21 -0.27
N ARG A 136 14.26 9.19 -1.10
CA ARG A 136 15.55 9.18 -1.82
C ARG A 136 16.76 9.26 -0.88
N LYS A 137 16.68 10.05 0.18
CA LYS A 137 17.78 10.26 1.15
C LYS A 137 17.91 9.12 2.18
N ASN A 138 16.84 8.38 2.45
CA ASN A 138 16.75 7.45 3.58
C ASN A 138 16.49 5.99 3.18
N ARG A 139 16.55 5.64 1.89
CA ARG A 139 16.37 4.25 1.45
C ARG A 139 17.53 3.39 1.97
N GLN A 140 17.18 2.35 2.72
CA GLN A 140 18.15 1.40 3.26
C GLN A 140 18.48 0.33 2.21
N PRO A 141 19.70 -0.24 2.22
CA PRO A 141 20.01 -1.45 1.47
C PRO A 141 19.03 -2.57 1.85
N ILE A 142 18.57 -3.32 0.85
CA ILE A 142 17.65 -4.46 1.06
C ILE A 142 18.36 -5.59 1.80
N GLU A 143 19.62 -5.83 1.46
CA GLU A 143 20.49 -6.83 2.07
C GLU A 143 21.75 -6.17 2.60
N GLY A 144 22.27 -6.71 3.70
CA GLY A 144 23.51 -6.26 4.33
C GLY A 144 24.10 -7.36 5.22
N TYR A 145 25.40 -7.28 5.46
CA TYR A 145 26.09 -8.18 6.40
C TYR A 145 25.82 -7.73 7.85
N LYS A 146 25.83 -8.70 8.76
CA LYS A 146 25.67 -8.49 10.20
C LYS A 146 27.01 -8.28 10.89
#